data_AF-A0A0W0WKN6-F1
#
_entry.id   AF-A0A0W0WKN6-F1
#
_cell.length_a   1.000
_cell.length_b   1.000
_cell.length_c   1.000
_cell.angle_alpha   90.00
_cell.angle_beta   90.00
_cell.angle_gamma   90.00
#
_symmetry.space_group_name_H-M   'P 1'
#
loop_
_entity.id
_entity.type
_entity.pdbx_description
1 polymer ?
#
loop_
_entity_poly.entity_id
_entity_poly.type
_entity_poly.pdbx_seq_one_letter_code
_entity_poly.pdbx_strand_id
1 'polypeptide(L)'
;MGEVTELVDDVVAHCQRVLSDKGRLATALPGFVARQAQIELSVAIAQTIAKRSTLVAEAGTGTGKTFAYLLPSLLNGKKALISTATKTLQDQLFQKDLPMLVRALGLSVRVQNLKGRANYLCRYRVHLHAEEGRFVSPQCAHEILHVREKLAQLTEG
;
A
#
# COMPACT_ATOMS: atom_id res chain seq x y z
N MET A 1 -0.60 32.20 -2.34
CA MET A 1 0.22 31.45 -3.33
C MET A 1 1.58 31.02 -2.75
N GLY A 2 2.25 31.80 -1.91
CA GLY A 2 3.56 31.43 -1.33
C GLY A 2 3.58 30.18 -0.44
N GLU A 3 2.62 30.04 0.48
CA GLU A 3 2.58 28.94 1.46
C GLU A 3 2.33 27.54 0.83
N VAL A 4 1.57 27.50 -0.27
CA VAL A 4 1.37 26.25 -1.03
C VAL A 4 2.68 25.86 -1.69
N THR A 5 3.34 26.80 -2.40
CA THR A 5 4.61 26.54 -3.09
C THR A 5 5.72 26.06 -2.15
N GLU A 6 5.86 26.66 -0.96
CA GLU A 6 6.84 26.21 0.04
C GLU A 6 6.61 24.77 0.51
N LEU A 7 5.35 24.35 0.69
CA LEU A 7 5.01 22.98 1.07
C LEU A 7 5.30 21.98 -0.08
N VAL A 8 5.12 22.41 -1.34
CA VAL A 8 5.48 21.59 -2.51
C VAL A 8 6.98 21.38 -2.57
N ASP A 9 7.73 22.46 -2.42
CA ASP A 9 9.19 22.45 -2.50
C ASP A 9 9.80 21.59 -1.39
N ASP A 10 9.20 21.59 -0.20
CA ASP A 10 9.62 20.71 0.89
C ASP A 10 9.39 19.23 0.58
N VAL A 11 8.21 18.84 0.09
CA VAL A 11 7.93 17.44 -0.28
C VAL A 11 8.84 16.96 -1.41
N VAL A 12 9.05 17.80 -2.43
CA VAL A 12 9.96 17.49 -3.55
C VAL A 12 11.38 17.28 -3.06
N ALA A 13 11.92 18.21 -2.27
CA ALA A 13 13.25 18.12 -1.71
C ALA A 13 13.38 16.90 -0.79
N HIS A 14 12.34 16.58 -0.02
CA HIS A 14 12.31 15.40 0.84
C HIS A 14 12.38 14.10 0.03
N CYS A 15 11.60 13.99 -1.05
CA CYS A 15 11.66 12.82 -1.95
C CYS A 15 13.07 12.60 -2.51
N GLN A 16 13.71 13.67 -3.00
CA GLN A 16 15.07 13.62 -3.54
C GLN A 16 16.08 13.17 -2.49
N ARG A 17 16.03 13.74 -1.27
CA ARG A 17 16.92 13.37 -0.15
C ARG A 17 16.75 11.92 0.28
N VAL A 18 15.52 11.42 0.34
CA VAL A 18 15.24 10.04 0.79
C VAL A 18 15.72 9.00 -0.22
N LEU A 19 15.55 9.28 -1.52
CA LEU A 19 15.86 8.36 -2.61
C LEU A 19 17.30 8.46 -3.13
N SER A 20 18.11 9.39 -2.61
CA SER A 20 19.52 9.55 -2.99
C SER A 20 20.38 8.37 -2.53
N ASP A 21 21.58 8.28 -3.09
CA ASP A 21 22.61 7.29 -2.76
C ASP A 21 23.04 7.33 -1.28
N LYS A 22 22.92 8.50 -0.64
CA LYS A 22 23.18 8.73 0.78
C LYS A 22 21.90 8.94 1.59
N GLY A 23 20.75 8.64 0.98
CA GLY A 23 19.43 8.89 1.54
C GLY A 23 19.03 7.90 2.63
N ARG A 24 17.86 8.16 3.23
CA ARG A 24 17.30 7.31 4.30
C ARG A 24 17.09 5.87 3.82
N LEU A 25 16.74 5.64 2.54
CA LEU A 25 16.55 4.28 2.03
C LEU A 25 17.87 3.54 1.82
N ALA A 26 18.93 4.23 1.41
CA ALA A 26 20.26 3.63 1.27
C ALA A 26 20.81 3.10 2.60
N THR A 27 20.48 3.76 3.71
CA THR A 27 20.88 3.33 5.06
C THR A 27 19.93 2.31 5.67
N ALA A 28 18.61 2.43 5.43
CA ALA A 28 17.62 1.57 6.06
C ALA A 28 17.38 0.23 5.33
N LEU A 29 17.65 0.16 4.03
CA LEU A 29 17.29 -0.99 3.19
C LEU A 29 18.55 -1.63 2.57
N PRO A 30 18.95 -2.84 3.02
CA PRO A 30 20.05 -3.57 2.42
C PRO A 30 19.82 -3.79 0.92
N GLY A 31 20.82 -3.45 0.10
CA GLY A 31 20.74 -3.59 -1.37
C GLY A 31 19.92 -2.52 -2.08
N PHE A 32 19.50 -1.44 -1.40
CA PHE A 32 18.96 -0.28 -2.08
C PHE A 32 20.01 0.37 -2.98
N VAL A 33 19.61 0.68 -4.20
CA VAL A 33 20.41 1.40 -5.18
C VAL A 33 19.59 2.59 -5.64
N ALA A 34 20.13 3.79 -5.47
CA ALA A 34 19.51 5.01 -5.96
C ALA A 34 19.42 4.96 -7.49
N ARG A 35 18.25 5.29 -8.03
CA ARG A 35 17.99 5.28 -9.47
C ARG A 35 17.43 6.63 -9.87
N GLN A 36 18.07 7.27 -10.84
CA GLN A 36 17.66 8.59 -11.30
C GLN A 36 16.20 8.61 -11.79
N ALA A 37 15.79 7.61 -12.56
CA ALA A 37 14.39 7.47 -13.02
C ALA A 37 13.37 7.34 -11.86
N GLN A 38 13.78 6.75 -10.72
CA GLN A 38 12.92 6.66 -9.53
C GLN A 38 12.70 8.02 -8.90
N ILE A 39 13.77 8.81 -8.80
CA ILE A 39 13.76 10.17 -8.24
C ILE A 39 12.90 11.07 -9.13
N GLU A 40 13.13 11.04 -10.45
CA GLU A 40 12.38 11.83 -11.44
C GLU A 40 10.89 11.55 -11.38
N LEU A 41 10.50 10.26 -11.37
CA LEU A 41 9.10 9.87 -11.24
C LEU A 41 8.51 10.35 -9.90
N SER A 42 9.26 10.23 -8.81
CA SER A 42 8.79 10.66 -7.48
C SER A 42 8.57 12.17 -7.41
N VAL A 43 9.48 12.96 -8.00
CA VAL A 43 9.37 14.41 -8.11
C VAL A 43 8.18 14.81 -8.98
N ALA A 44 8.01 14.18 -10.15
CA ALA A 44 6.89 14.44 -11.03
C ALA A 44 5.54 14.18 -10.34
N ILE A 45 5.43 13.10 -9.56
CA ILE A 45 4.25 12.77 -8.78
C ILE A 45 4.01 13.80 -7.66
N ALA A 46 5.05 14.18 -6.90
CA ALA A 46 4.94 15.20 -5.84
C ALA A 46 4.41 16.53 -6.39
N GLN A 47 5.00 17.01 -7.50
CA GLN A 47 4.57 18.23 -8.18
C GLN A 47 3.13 18.13 -8.72
N THR A 48 2.72 16.95 -9.20
CA THR A 48 1.37 16.71 -9.72
C THR A 48 0.32 16.74 -8.60
N ILE A 49 0.61 16.09 -7.47
CA ILE A 49 -0.26 16.12 -6.27
C ILE A 49 -0.44 17.56 -5.78
N ALA A 50 0.65 18.31 -5.74
CA ALA A 50 0.68 19.71 -5.37
C ALA A 50 -0.17 20.60 -6.30
N LYS A 51 0.01 20.46 -7.61
CA LYS A 51 -0.73 21.19 -8.65
C LYS A 51 -2.18 20.71 -8.80
N ARG A 52 -2.56 19.61 -8.15
CA ARG A 52 -3.87 18.95 -8.29
C ARG A 52 -4.18 18.61 -9.75
N SER A 53 -3.17 18.17 -10.50
CA SER A 53 -3.26 17.84 -11.92
C SER A 53 -3.20 16.34 -12.15
N THR A 54 -3.24 15.93 -13.42
CA THR A 54 -3.08 14.54 -13.83
C THR A 54 -1.68 14.32 -14.41
N LEU A 55 -1.05 13.19 -14.06
CA LEU A 55 0.20 12.73 -14.63
C LEU A 55 -0.01 11.37 -15.29
N VAL A 56 0.46 11.23 -16.52
CA VAL A 56 0.64 9.95 -17.19
C VAL A 56 2.14 9.73 -17.32
N ALA A 57 2.64 8.63 -16.77
CA ALA A 57 4.06 8.31 -16.80
C ALA A 57 4.24 6.81 -17.08
N GLU A 58 5.23 6.50 -17.92
CA GLU A 58 5.68 5.13 -18.14
C GLU A 58 6.93 4.87 -17.30
N ALA A 59 6.94 3.76 -16.57
CA ALA A 59 8.08 3.36 -15.75
C ALA A 59 8.37 1.88 -15.98
N GLY A 60 9.51 1.59 -16.60
CA GLY A 60 9.95 0.22 -16.88
C GLY A 60 10.07 -0.66 -15.62
N THR A 61 10.19 -1.97 -15.81
CA THR A 61 10.49 -2.91 -14.72
C THR A 61 11.83 -2.57 -14.06
N GLY A 62 11.93 -2.72 -12.73
CA GLY A 62 13.18 -2.46 -12.00
C GLY A 62 13.50 -0.97 -11.72
N THR A 63 12.70 -0.03 -12.22
CA THR A 63 12.85 1.42 -11.97
C THR A 63 12.54 1.84 -10.53
N GLY A 64 12.03 0.94 -9.69
CA GLY A 64 11.61 1.28 -8.32
C GLY A 64 10.30 2.08 -8.25
N LYS A 65 9.44 1.95 -9.27
CA LYS A 65 8.13 2.63 -9.39
C LYS A 65 7.29 2.64 -8.12
N THR A 66 7.30 1.54 -7.36
CA THR A 66 6.54 1.42 -6.11
C THR A 66 6.90 2.50 -5.10
N PHE A 67 8.19 2.66 -4.77
CA PHE A 67 8.60 3.70 -3.83
C PHE A 67 8.49 5.10 -4.42
N ALA A 68 8.65 5.23 -5.74
CA ALA A 68 8.50 6.52 -6.41
C ALA A 68 7.10 7.13 -6.20
N TYR A 69 6.03 6.33 -6.27
CA TYR A 69 4.67 6.81 -6.00
C TYR A 69 4.30 6.79 -4.51
N LEU A 70 4.81 5.83 -3.72
CA LEU A 70 4.45 5.73 -2.30
C LEU A 70 5.01 6.89 -1.49
N LEU A 71 6.26 7.27 -1.74
CA LEU A 71 6.95 8.29 -0.95
C LEU A 71 6.22 9.64 -0.93
N PRO A 72 5.91 10.28 -2.08
CA PRO A 72 5.17 11.54 -2.09
C PRO A 72 3.72 11.35 -1.61
N SER A 73 3.13 10.15 -1.78
CA SER A 73 1.78 9.85 -1.26
C SER A 73 1.73 9.85 0.26
N LEU A 74 2.79 9.37 0.93
CA LEU A 74 2.91 9.34 2.38
C LEU A 74 3.31 10.70 2.96
N LEU A 75 4.24 11.41 2.30
CA LEU A 75 4.78 12.67 2.80
C LEU A 75 3.82 13.86 2.66
N ASN A 76 2.89 13.84 1.71
CA ASN A 76 1.98 14.98 1.52
C ASN A 76 0.91 15.13 2.64
N GLY A 77 0.80 14.16 3.56
CA GLY A 77 -0.09 14.21 4.72
C GLY A 77 -1.59 14.07 4.42
N LYS A 78 -1.99 13.86 3.15
CA LYS A 78 -3.38 13.69 2.72
C LYS A 78 -3.69 12.21 2.53
N LYS A 79 -4.99 11.92 2.48
CA LYS A 79 -5.49 10.58 2.17
C LYS A 79 -5.18 10.25 0.70
N ALA A 80 -4.51 9.13 0.47
CA ALA A 80 -4.21 8.62 -0.87
C ALA A 80 -4.93 7.29 -1.13
N LEU A 81 -5.34 7.07 -2.37
CA LEU A 81 -5.82 5.78 -2.87
C LEU A 81 -4.83 5.29 -3.92
N ILE A 82 -4.33 4.06 -3.73
CA ILE A 82 -3.43 3.41 -4.68
C ILE A 82 -4.15 2.20 -5.25
N SER A 83 -4.31 2.19 -6.56
CA SER A 83 -4.96 1.11 -7.29
C SER A 83 -3.91 0.32 -8.07
N THR A 84 -3.98 -1.01 -8.00
CA THR A 84 -3.11 -1.93 -8.74
C THR A 84 -3.94 -2.83 -9.66
N ALA A 85 -3.32 -3.38 -10.70
CA ALA A 85 -4.03 -4.20 -11.68
C ALA A 85 -4.58 -5.52 -11.10
N THR A 86 -3.89 -6.12 -10.12
CA THR A 86 -4.27 -7.42 -9.55
C THR A 86 -4.24 -7.41 -8.02
N LYS A 87 -4.97 -8.35 -7.42
CA LYS A 87 -4.99 -8.59 -5.96
C LYS A 87 -3.60 -9.00 -5.45
N THR A 88 -2.85 -9.77 -6.22
CA THR A 88 -1.48 -10.18 -5.85
C THR A 88 -0.56 -8.98 -5.74
N LEU A 89 -0.63 -8.04 -6.69
CA LEU A 89 0.15 -6.79 -6.61
C LEU A 89 -0.30 -5.92 -5.43
N GLN A 90 -1.60 -5.89 -5.15
CA GLN A 90 -2.16 -5.19 -4.00
C GLN A 90 -1.63 -5.77 -2.68
N ASP A 91 -1.63 -7.10 -2.56
CA ASP A 91 -1.17 -7.81 -1.36
C ASP A 91 0.34 -7.67 -1.17
N GLN A 92 1.13 -7.72 -2.25
CA GLN A 92 2.56 -7.41 -2.20
C GLN A 92 2.81 -5.97 -1.70
N LEU A 93 2.06 -5.01 -2.25
CA LEU A 93 2.16 -3.61 -1.84
C LEU A 93 1.86 -3.46 -0.34
N PHE A 94 0.74 -4.06 0.12
CA PHE A 94 0.24 -3.92 1.48
C PHE A 94 1.08 -4.65 2.53
N GLN A 95 1.57 -5.87 2.23
CA GLN A 95 2.26 -6.71 3.21
C GLN A 95 3.78 -6.49 3.23
N LYS A 96 4.36 -6.00 2.13
CA LYS A 96 5.82 -5.87 1.98
C LYS A 96 6.26 -4.44 1.76
N ASP A 97 5.86 -3.83 0.65
CA ASP A 97 6.47 -2.59 0.17
C ASP A 97 6.10 -1.39 1.07
N LEU A 98 4.82 -1.26 1.46
CA LEU A 98 4.35 -0.22 2.38
C LEU A 98 4.98 -0.35 3.77
N PRO A 99 4.92 -1.51 4.47
CA PRO A 99 5.57 -1.67 5.77
C PRO A 99 7.07 -1.41 5.73
N MET A 100 7.75 -1.81 4.65
CA MET A 100 9.18 -1.54 4.46
C MET A 100 9.47 -0.05 4.42
N LEU A 101 8.73 0.70 3.60
CA LEU A 101 8.93 2.14 3.45
C LEU A 101 8.56 2.92 4.72
N VAL A 102 7.42 2.58 5.34
CA VAL A 102 6.95 3.21 6.59
C VAL A 102 7.98 3.03 7.71
N ARG A 103 8.54 1.82 7.87
CA ARG A 103 9.61 1.56 8.85
C ARG A 103 10.89 2.32 8.54
N ALA A 104 11.32 2.34 7.27
CA ALA A 104 12.54 3.03 6.87
C ALA A 104 12.47 4.54 7.17
N LEU A 105 11.30 5.14 6.98
CA LEU A 105 11.03 6.56 7.21
C LEU A 105 10.63 6.88 8.66
N GLY A 106 10.36 5.87 9.51
CA GLY A 106 9.87 6.09 10.87
C GLY A 106 8.50 6.75 10.93
N LEU A 107 7.65 6.51 9.92
CA LEU A 107 6.32 7.11 9.84
C LEU A 107 5.30 6.32 10.67
N SER A 108 4.30 7.02 11.21
CA SER A 108 3.10 6.43 11.81
C SER A 108 1.90 6.75 10.93
N VAL A 109 1.50 5.79 10.07
CA VAL A 109 0.42 5.96 9.10
C VAL A 109 -0.63 4.86 9.25
N ARG A 110 -1.90 5.22 9.04
CA ARG A 110 -2.99 4.24 8.93
C ARG A 110 -3.15 3.82 7.47
N VAL A 111 -3.08 2.52 7.21
CA VAL A 111 -3.21 1.94 5.88
C VAL A 111 -4.27 0.85 5.94
N GLN A 112 -5.18 0.81 4.98
CA GLN A 112 -6.18 -0.24 4.86
C GLN A 112 -6.16 -0.83 3.46
N ASN A 113 -6.36 -2.15 3.36
CA ASN A 113 -6.46 -2.86 2.09
C ASN A 113 -7.94 -3.01 1.69
N LEU A 114 -8.33 -2.40 0.57
CA LEU A 114 -9.71 -2.45 0.07
C LEU A 114 -9.83 -3.46 -1.07
N LYS A 115 -10.67 -4.48 -0.88
CA LYS A 115 -11.00 -5.49 -1.92
C LYS A 115 -12.48 -5.41 -2.29
N GLY A 116 -12.86 -6.03 -3.40
CA GLY A 116 -14.28 -6.20 -3.73
C GLY A 116 -14.98 -7.14 -2.73
N ARG A 117 -16.29 -6.95 -2.47
CA ARG A 117 -17.09 -7.72 -1.48
C ARG A 117 -16.92 -9.24 -1.59
N ALA A 118 -16.77 -9.78 -2.81
CA ALA A 118 -16.57 -11.21 -3.05
C ALA A 118 -15.27 -11.78 -2.43
N ASN A 119 -14.37 -10.92 -1.95
CA ASN A 119 -13.12 -11.31 -1.28
C ASN A 119 -13.23 -11.31 0.25
N TYR A 120 -14.43 -11.12 0.79
CA TYR A 120 -14.68 -11.13 2.22
C TYR A 120 -15.67 -12.23 2.57
N LEU A 121 -15.42 -12.89 3.71
CA LEU A 121 -16.33 -13.87 4.26
C LEU A 121 -17.63 -13.21 4.73
N CYS A 122 -18.75 -13.79 4.34
CA CYS A 122 -20.05 -13.36 4.84
C CYS A 122 -20.34 -14.09 6.15
N ARG A 123 -20.13 -13.40 7.28
CA ARG A 123 -20.31 -13.96 8.63
C ARG A 123 -21.68 -14.64 8.79
N TYR A 124 -22.75 -13.97 8.36
CA TYR A 124 -24.10 -14.54 8.37
C TYR A 124 -24.20 -15.89 7.67
N ARG A 125 -23.67 -16.01 6.45
CA ARG A 125 -23.70 -17.28 5.69
C ARG A 125 -22.87 -18.37 6.34
N VAL A 126 -21.74 -18.02 6.97
CA VAL A 126 -20.95 -19.00 7.72
C VAL A 126 -21.73 -19.53 8.93
N HIS A 127 -22.40 -18.66 9.69
CA HIS A 127 -23.23 -19.09 10.82
C HIS A 127 -24.40 -19.96 10.36
N LEU A 128 -25.14 -19.51 9.35
CA LEU A 128 -26.30 -20.23 8.81
C LEU A 128 -25.93 -21.67 8.39
N HIS A 129 -24.89 -21.83 7.57
CA HIS A 129 -24.50 -23.16 7.08
C HIS A 129 -23.87 -24.04 8.16
N ALA A 130 -23.25 -23.45 9.18
CA ALA A 130 -22.73 -24.21 10.32
C ALA A 130 -23.85 -24.75 11.23
N GLU A 131 -25.00 -24.08 11.29
CA GLU A 131 -26.17 -24.48 12.09
C GLU A 131 -27.10 -25.44 11.34
N GLU A 132 -27.31 -25.22 10.04
CA GLU A 132 -28.16 -26.08 9.20
C GLU A 132 -27.65 -27.53 9.11
N GLY A 133 -26.36 -27.76 9.29
CA GLY A 133 -25.75 -29.10 9.31
C GLY A 133 -25.79 -29.83 7.96
N ARG A 134 -26.21 -29.15 6.88
CA ARG A 134 -26.36 -29.72 5.53
C ARG A 134 -25.06 -29.56 4.75
N PHE A 135 -24.16 -30.51 4.94
CA PHE A 135 -22.87 -30.52 4.26
C PHE A 135 -22.84 -31.52 3.10
N VAL A 136 -22.20 -31.14 2.00
CA VAL A 136 -22.00 -32.01 0.83
C VAL A 136 -21.04 -33.18 1.16
N SER A 137 -20.14 -32.97 2.13
CA SER A 137 -19.18 -33.97 2.59
C SER A 137 -18.75 -33.71 4.05
N PRO A 138 -18.19 -34.71 4.75
CA PRO A 138 -17.59 -34.52 6.08
C PRO A 138 -16.47 -33.47 6.09
N GLN A 139 -15.71 -33.36 5.00
CA GLN A 139 -14.69 -32.33 4.81
C GLN A 139 -15.28 -30.92 4.88
N CYS A 140 -16.39 -30.68 4.20
CA CYS A 140 -17.07 -29.39 4.19
C CYS A 140 -17.58 -29.00 5.58
N ALA A 141 -18.07 -29.97 6.36
CA ALA A 141 -18.46 -29.77 7.75
C ALA A 141 -17.27 -29.29 8.60
N HIS A 142 -16.13 -29.96 8.46
CA HIS A 142 -14.90 -29.60 9.17
C HIS A 142 -14.42 -28.18 8.81
N GLU A 143 -14.41 -27.84 7.51
CA GLU A 143 -13.98 -26.53 7.03
C GLU A 143 -14.88 -25.39 7.52
N ILE A 144 -16.21 -25.55 7.46
CA ILE A 144 -17.14 -24.51 7.91
C ILE A 144 -17.05 -24.28 9.42
N LEU A 145 -16.92 -25.35 10.22
CA LEU A 145 -16.76 -25.24 11.67
C LEU A 145 -15.43 -24.55 12.03
N HIS A 146 -14.35 -24.91 11.34
CA HIS A 146 -13.04 -24.27 11.49
C HIS A 146 -13.06 -22.78 11.14
N VAL A 147 -13.70 -22.42 10.02
CA VAL A 147 -13.86 -21.00 9.64
C VAL A 147 -14.69 -20.26 10.67
N ARG A 148 -15.78 -20.84 11.19
CA ARG A 148 -16.63 -20.23 12.21
C ARG A 148 -15.86 -19.95 13.50
N GLU A 149 -15.05 -20.91 13.97
CA GLU A 149 -14.20 -20.74 15.15
C GLU A 149 -13.20 -19.60 14.97
N LYS A 150 -12.50 -19.56 13.83
CA LYS A 150 -11.53 -18.50 13.53
C LYS A 150 -12.17 -17.14 13.38
N LEU A 151 -13.37 -17.04 12.77
CA LEU A 151 -14.09 -15.77 12.63
C LEU A 151 -14.39 -15.10 13.97
N ALA A 152 -14.60 -15.87 15.05
CA ALA A 152 -14.82 -15.32 16.39
C ALA A 152 -13.56 -14.64 16.97
N GLN A 153 -12.37 -14.98 16.46
CA GLN A 153 -11.08 -14.50 16.92
C GLN A 153 -10.55 -13.30 16.10
N LEU A 154 -11.19 -12.97 14.97
CA LEU A 154 -10.78 -11.85 14.13
C LEU A 154 -11.29 -10.53 14.72
N THR A 155 -10.39 -9.80 15.38
CA THR A 155 -10.65 -8.47 15.96
C THR A 155 -10.37 -7.31 15.00
N GLU A 156 -9.63 -7.53 13.92
CA GLU A 156 -9.29 -6.54 12.91
C GLU A 156 -9.53 -7.10 11.50
N GLY A 157 -10.13 -6.29 10.62
CA GLY A 157 -10.49 -6.65 9.24
C GLY A 157 -9.65 -5.95 8.18
#